data_AF-A0A438H283-F1
#
_entry.id   AF-A0A438H283-F1
#
_cell.length_a   1.000
_cell.length_b   1.000
_cell.length_c   1.000
_cell.angle_alpha   90.00
_cell.angle_beta   90.00
_cell.angle_gamma   90.00
#
_symmetry.space_group_name_H-M   'P 1'
#
loop_
_entity.id
_entity.type
_entity.pdbx_description
1 polymer ?
#
loop_
_entity_poly.entity_id
_entity_poly.type
_entity_poly.pdbx_seq_one_letter_code
_entity_poly.pdbx_strand_id
1 'polypeptide(L)'
;MGASTEPIPEVTPSALPATPQTPPVIPATSEPSPSSEPRIAISISEYRSLCHTLQALTTSQSILTQEMTALRAHQEQIIATQTQHTAILRQIQHHLGIPSAP
;
A
#
# COMPACT_ATOMS: atom_id res chain seq x y z
N MET A 1 -74.60 23.03 58.00
CA MET A 1 -75.69 22.03 58.13
C MET A 1 -75.63 21.10 56.92
N GLY A 2 -75.79 19.79 57.13
CA GLY A 2 -75.72 18.69 56.16
C GLY A 2 -74.38 17.93 56.23
N ALA A 3 -74.17 16.94 57.12
CA ALA A 3 -74.61 15.52 57.08
C ALA A 3 -73.88 14.72 55.98
N SER A 4 -73.40 13.48 56.11
CA SER A 4 -73.25 12.44 57.14
C SER A 4 -72.58 11.26 56.40
N THR A 5 -71.58 10.53 56.92
CA THR A 5 -71.67 9.11 57.36
C THR A 5 -70.37 8.38 56.97
N GLU A 6 -69.66 7.77 57.93
CA GLU A 6 -68.60 6.74 57.80
C GLU A 6 -69.20 5.38 57.36
N PRO A 7 -68.47 4.31 56.91
CA PRO A 7 -67.17 3.82 57.45
C PRO A 7 -66.14 3.18 56.47
N ILE A 8 -64.94 2.98 57.03
CA ILE A 8 -63.76 2.10 56.74
C ILE A 8 -64.12 0.68 56.20
N PRO A 9 -63.26 -0.08 55.45
CA PRO A 9 -61.85 -0.44 55.77
C PRO A 9 -60.94 -0.55 54.52
N GLU A 10 -59.69 -1.01 54.47
CA GLU A 10 -58.84 -1.87 55.29
C GLU A 10 -57.37 -1.63 54.87
N VAL A 11 -56.48 -1.95 55.79
CA VAL A 11 -55.02 -1.84 55.73
C VAL A 11 -54.40 -2.79 54.68
N THR A 12 -53.42 -2.30 53.91
CA THR A 12 -52.20 -3.07 53.65
C THR A 12 -51.05 -2.16 53.20
N PRO A 13 -49.87 -2.22 53.86
CA PRO A 13 -48.70 -1.47 53.44
C PRO A 13 -47.96 -2.27 52.36
N SER A 14 -47.91 -1.77 51.13
CA SER A 14 -47.07 -2.36 50.09
C SER A 14 -45.76 -1.58 49.98
N ALA A 15 -44.74 -2.07 50.69
CA ALA A 15 -43.37 -1.60 50.58
C ALA A 15 -42.90 -1.71 49.12
N LEU A 16 -42.31 -0.63 48.59
CA LEU A 16 -41.65 -0.63 47.29
C LEU A 16 -40.31 -1.40 47.42
N PRO A 17 -40.08 -2.49 46.68
CA PRO A 17 -38.82 -3.23 46.77
C PRO A 17 -37.67 -2.38 46.21
N ALA A 18 -36.60 -2.26 46.99
CA ALA A 18 -35.32 -1.72 46.54
C ALA A 18 -34.71 -2.68 45.50
N THR A 19 -34.62 -2.24 44.25
CA THR A 19 -33.91 -2.97 43.19
C THR A 19 -32.40 -2.84 43.42
N PRO A 20 -31.65 -3.95 43.55
CA PRO A 20 -30.19 -3.89 43.57
C PRO A 20 -29.67 -3.45 42.21
N GLN A 21 -28.84 -2.40 42.19
CA GLN A 21 -28.15 -1.95 41.00
C GLN A 21 -27.23 -3.08 40.49
N THR A 22 -27.57 -3.67 39.34
CA THR A 22 -26.75 -4.71 38.71
C THR A 22 -25.39 -4.12 38.31
N PRO A 23 -24.26 -4.74 38.68
CA PRO A 23 -22.94 -4.29 38.25
C PRO A 23 -22.83 -4.30 36.71
N PRO A 24 -22.12 -3.34 36.10
CA PRO A 24 -21.87 -3.36 34.66
C PRO A 24 -21.13 -4.65 34.30
N VAL A 25 -21.75 -5.50 33.49
CA VAL A 25 -21.10 -6.69 32.94
C VAL A 25 -20.04 -6.21 31.95
N ILE A 26 -18.77 -6.31 32.37
CA ILE A 26 -17.63 -6.06 31.49
C ILE A 26 -17.68 -7.15 30.40
N PRO A 27 -17.73 -6.81 29.11
CA PRO A 27 -17.60 -7.81 28.06
C PRO A 27 -16.27 -8.55 28.27
N ALA A 28 -16.32 -9.88 28.35
CA ALA A 28 -15.12 -10.69 28.42
C ALA A 28 -14.21 -10.31 27.26
N THR A 29 -13.02 -9.78 27.59
CA THR A 29 -11.96 -9.53 26.63
C THR A 29 -11.72 -10.86 25.91
N SER A 30 -12.16 -10.95 24.66
CA SER A 30 -11.92 -12.14 23.85
C SER A 30 -10.42 -12.19 23.60
N GLU A 31 -9.71 -13.02 24.35
CA GLU A 31 -8.30 -13.30 24.08
C GLU A 31 -8.19 -13.73 22.60
N PRO A 32 -7.22 -13.20 21.84
CA PRO A 32 -7.05 -13.60 20.46
C PRO A 32 -6.82 -15.11 20.43
N SER A 33 -7.67 -15.86 19.73
CA SER A 33 -7.46 -17.30 19.60
C SER A 33 -6.07 -17.58 19.02
N PRO A 34 -5.30 -18.52 19.60
CA PRO A 34 -4.03 -18.92 19.02
C PRO A 34 -4.32 -19.63 17.69
N SER A 35 -4.27 -18.89 16.57
CA SER A 35 -4.26 -19.50 15.24
C SER A 35 -3.04 -20.41 15.16
N SER A 36 -3.26 -21.68 14.79
CA SER A 36 -2.20 -22.68 14.58
C SER A 36 -1.37 -22.43 13.30
N GLU A 37 -1.64 -21.35 12.57
CA GLU A 37 -0.83 -20.96 11.40
C GLU A 37 0.48 -20.30 11.82
N PRO A 38 1.61 -20.63 11.16
CA PRO A 38 2.87 -19.93 11.37
C PRO A 38 2.71 -18.43 11.05
N ARG A 39 2.85 -17.58 12.06
CA ARG A 39 2.86 -16.12 11.89
C ARG A 39 4.27 -15.59 12.11
N ILE A 40 4.80 -14.92 11.10
CA ILE A 40 6.07 -14.20 11.19
C ILE A 40 5.78 -12.81 11.73
N ALA A 41 6.29 -12.51 12.93
CA ALA A 41 6.26 -11.18 13.50
C ALA A 41 7.48 -10.40 12.99
N ILE A 42 7.25 -9.21 12.43
CA ILE A 42 8.29 -8.30 11.97
C ILE A 42 8.22 -7.06 12.85
N SER A 43 9.37 -6.58 13.34
CA SER A 43 9.41 -5.32 14.09
C SER A 43 9.13 -4.12 13.18
N ILE A 44 8.66 -3.02 13.76
CA ILE A 44 8.38 -1.78 13.00
C ILE A 44 9.67 -1.23 12.36
N SER A 45 10.82 -1.37 13.03
CA SER A 45 12.12 -0.94 12.49
C SER A 45 12.55 -1.77 11.28
N GLU A 46 12.37 -3.09 11.32
CA GLU A 46 12.65 -3.97 10.17
C GLU A 46 11.74 -3.66 9.00
N TYR A 47 10.44 -3.44 9.24
CA TYR A 47 9.49 -3.03 8.21
C TYR A 47 9.93 -1.72 7.53
N ARG A 48 10.31 -0.69 8.31
CA ARG A 48 10.79 0.58 7.76
C ARG A 48 12.08 0.40 6.94
N SER A 49 13.02 -0.40 7.45
CA SER A 49 14.26 -0.72 6.74
C SER A 49 13.99 -1.41 5.40
N LEU A 50 13.06 -2.36 5.38
CA LEU A 50 12.62 -3.03 4.16
C LEU A 50 11.99 -2.04 3.16
N CYS A 51 11.12 -1.15 3.62
CA CYS A 51 10.52 -0.11 2.77
C CYS A 51 11.59 0.78 2.12
N HIS A 52 12.59 1.23 2.89
CA HIS A 52 13.68 2.05 2.35
C HIS A 52 14.52 1.27 1.33
N THR A 53 14.80 0.00 1.60
CA THR A 53 15.55 -0.86 0.68
C THR A 53 14.79 -1.07 -0.62
N LEU A 54 13.47 -1.33 -0.54
CA LEU A 54 12.62 -1.46 -1.72
C LEU A 54 12.57 -0.15 -2.51
N GLN A 55 12.44 0.99 -1.85
CA GLN A 55 12.46 2.30 -2.52
C GLN A 55 13.79 2.56 -3.25
N ALA A 56 14.92 2.25 -2.60
CA ALA A 56 16.23 2.36 -3.21
C ALA A 56 16.37 1.42 -4.41
N LEU A 57 15.88 0.18 -4.30
CA LEU A 57 15.89 -0.78 -5.40
C LEU A 57 15.04 -0.33 -6.59
N THR A 58 13.83 0.18 -6.34
CA THR A 58 12.96 0.75 -7.39
C THR A 58 13.64 1.92 -8.08
N THR A 59 14.30 2.80 -7.31
CA THR A 59 15.04 3.94 -7.86
C THR A 59 16.20 3.47 -8.74
N SER A 60 17.02 2.54 -8.25
CA SER A 60 18.13 1.95 -9.00
C SER A 60 17.67 1.25 -10.28
N GLN A 61 16.54 0.53 -10.23
CA GLN A 61 15.96 -0.10 -11.41
C GLN A 61 15.55 0.95 -12.45
N SER A 62 14.87 2.02 -12.03
CA SER A 62 14.48 3.11 -12.93
C SER A 62 15.70 3.75 -13.61
N ILE A 63 16.77 4.02 -12.84
CA ILE A 63 18.01 4.58 -13.36
C ILE A 63 18.64 3.62 -14.38
N LEU A 64 18.76 2.34 -14.03
CA LEU A 64 19.32 1.34 -14.92
C LEU A 64 18.53 1.22 -16.24
N THR A 65 17.19 1.25 -16.15
CA THR A 65 16.34 1.24 -17.35
C THR A 65 16.56 2.49 -18.22
N GLN A 66 16.71 3.66 -17.60
CA GLN A 66 17.00 4.90 -18.32
C GLN A 66 18.36 4.84 -19.02
N GLU A 67 19.41 4.39 -18.32
CA GLU A 67 20.76 4.22 -18.86
C GLU A 67 20.78 3.23 -20.04
N MET A 68 20.11 2.08 -19.90
CA MET A 68 20.01 1.10 -20.99
C MET A 68 19.28 1.65 -22.22
N THR A 69 18.29 2.52 -22.00
CA THR A 69 17.55 3.18 -23.09
C THR A 69 18.43 4.24 -23.78
N ALA A 70 19.15 5.05 -22.99
CA ALA A 70 20.07 6.05 -23.51
C ALA A 70 21.22 5.41 -24.30
N LEU A 71 21.79 4.31 -23.80
CA LEU A 71 22.82 3.55 -24.49
C LEU A 71 22.33 2.99 -25.83
N ARG A 72 21.09 2.47 -25.86
CA ARG A 72 20.46 1.98 -27.10
C ARG A 72 20.28 3.11 -28.11
N ALA A 73 19.71 4.24 -27.70
CA ALA A 73 19.53 5.39 -28.57
C ALA A 73 20.88 5.89 -29.12
N HIS A 74 21.92 5.90 -28.27
CA HIS A 74 23.27 6.26 -28.70
C HIS A 74 23.84 5.27 -29.72
N GLN A 75 23.66 3.97 -29.52
CA GLN A 75 24.09 2.95 -30.47
C GLN A 75 23.39 3.12 -31.83
N GLU A 76 22.09 3.39 -31.83
CA GLU A 76 21.32 3.67 -33.05
C GLU A 76 21.85 4.92 -33.77
N GLN A 77 22.18 5.97 -33.01
CA GLN A 77 22.80 7.19 -33.57
C GLN A 77 24.16 6.90 -34.22
N ILE A 78 25.02 6.09 -33.60
CA ILE A 78 26.32 5.69 -34.16
C ILE A 78 26.10 4.96 -35.49
N ILE A 79 25.19 3.99 -35.52
CA ILE A 79 24.88 3.21 -36.72
C ILE A 79 24.34 4.11 -37.84
N ALA A 80 23.42 5.02 -37.51
CA ALA A 80 22.87 5.97 -38.47
C ALA A 80 23.97 6.88 -39.06
N THR A 81 24.85 7.39 -38.20
CA THR A 81 25.97 8.25 -38.60
C THR A 81 26.97 7.48 -39.47
N GLN A 82 27.31 6.24 -39.10
CA GLN A 82 28.18 5.39 -39.89
C GLN A 82 27.56 5.10 -41.27
N THR A 83 26.27 4.78 -41.32
CA THR A 83 25.52 4.55 -42.56
C THR A 83 25.55 5.79 -43.45
N GLN A 84 25.33 6.98 -42.88
CA GLN A 84 25.41 8.24 -43.60
C GLN A 84 26.82 8.49 -44.16
N HIS A 85 27.86 8.33 -43.34
CA HIS A 85 29.25 8.48 -43.78
C HIS A 85 29.58 7.51 -44.91
N THR A 86 29.17 6.24 -44.80
CA THR A 86 29.35 5.25 -45.87
C THR A 86 28.61 5.65 -47.14
N ALA A 87 27.39 6.17 -47.06
CA ALA A 87 26.64 6.64 -48.22
C ALA A 87 27.34 7.81 -48.93
N ILE A 88 27.85 8.79 -48.16
CA ILE A 88 28.61 9.92 -48.69
C ILE A 88 29.89 9.44 -49.37
N LEU A 89 30.65 8.54 -48.74
CA LEU A 89 31.86 7.96 -49.33
C LEU A 89 31.57 7.23 -50.64
N ARG A 90 30.50 6.42 -50.69
CA ARG A 90 30.05 5.76 -51.91
C ARG A 90 29.69 6.76 -53.01
N GLN A 91 29.02 7.85 -52.66
CA GLN A 91 28.70 8.92 -53.61
C GLN A 91 29.97 9.54 -54.19
N ILE A 92 30.95 9.89 -53.35
CA ILE A 92 32.22 10.46 -53.79
C ILE A 92 32.96 9.49 -54.71
N GLN A 93 33.06 8.21 -54.33
CA GLN A 93 33.71 7.17 -55.14
C GLN A 93 33.04 7.01 -56.51
N HIS A 94 31.70 7.00 -56.56
CA HIS A 94 30.94 6.95 -57.81
C HIS A 94 31.28 8.13 -58.73
N HIS A 95 31.36 9.35 -58.20
CA HIS A 95 31.71 10.53 -59.01
C HIS A 95 33.16 10.51 -59.50
N LEU A 96 34.05 9.81 -58.80
CA LEU A 96 35.47 9.68 -59.16
C LEU A 96 35.77 8.44 -60.03
N GLY A 97 34.78 7.59 -60.32
CA GLY A 97 34.97 6.32 -61.03
C GLY A 97 35.79 5.29 -60.24
N ILE A 98 35.88 5.45 -58.91
CA ILE A 98 36.59 4.52 -58.03
C ILE A 98 35.61 3.41 -57.62
N PRO A 99 35.97 2.13 -57.72
CA PRO A 99 35.11 1.04 -57.25
C PRO A 99 34.96 1.10 -55.72
N SER A 100 33.72 1.00 -55.23
CA SER A 100 33.43 0.86 -53.80
C SER A 100 33.78 -0.55 -53.34
N ALA A 101 34.34 -0.67 -52.13
CA ALA A 101 34.40 -1.96 -51.43
C ALA A 101 32.97 -2.50 -51.15
N PRO A 102 32.77 -3.83 -51.14
CA PRO A 102 31.50 -4.46 -50.81
C PRO A 102 31.03 -4.12 -49.38
#